data_AF-A0A922SHY8-F1
#
_entry.id   AF-A0A922SHY8-F1
#
_cell.length_a   1.000
_cell.length_b   1.000
_cell.length_c   1.000
_cell.angle_alpha   90.00
_cell.angle_beta   90.00
_cell.angle_gamma   90.00
#
_symmetry.space_group_name_H-M   'P 1'
#
loop_
_entity.id
_entity.type
_entity.pdbx_description
1 polymer ?
#
loop_
_entity_poly.entity_id
_entity_poly.type
_entity_poly.pdbx_seq_one_letter_code
_entity_poly.pdbx_strand_id
1 'polypeptide(L)'
;MSCSVEGELSDLVTRLQTHRHSATCYKDRNNHSCRFGFPRPISNESKCLGSDETLANQGRFCVLRRKESEVMINNYNLVLLELWQANMDIQPCGNVTAVAYYIAKYASKCEPNDCGDVVREVVQKAKRHSNDVWK
;
A
#
# COMPACT_ATOMS: atom_id res chain seq x y z
N MET A 1 7.68 9.32 -7.19
CA MET A 1 6.38 8.60 -7.25
C MET A 1 5.32 9.64 -7.58
N SER A 2 4.49 9.38 -8.59
CA SER A 2 3.41 10.28 -9.03
C SER A 2 2.08 9.55 -8.92
N CYS A 3 0.99 10.32 -8.87
CA CYS A 3 -0.37 9.84 -9.06
C CYS A 3 -1.17 10.80 -9.96
N SER A 4 -0.47 11.68 -10.68
CA SER A 4 -1.13 12.69 -11.51
C SER A 4 -1.58 12.13 -12.85
N VAL A 5 -2.72 12.60 -13.32
CA VAL A 5 -3.21 12.33 -14.69
C VAL A 5 -2.71 13.35 -15.70
N GLU A 6 -2.04 14.41 -15.26
CA GLU A 6 -1.47 15.45 -16.11
C GLU A 6 -0.03 15.11 -16.52
N GLY A 7 0.36 15.49 -17.74
CA GLY A 7 1.71 15.31 -18.27
C GLY A 7 1.77 14.41 -19.50
N GLU A 8 3.00 14.14 -19.98
CA GLU A 8 3.26 13.44 -21.24
C GLU A 8 2.73 12.00 -21.26
N LEU A 9 2.65 11.33 -20.11
CA LEU A 9 2.16 9.96 -19.99
C LEU A 9 0.66 9.87 -19.66
N SER A 10 -0.12 10.95 -19.80
CA SER A 10 -1.55 11.01 -19.41
C SER A 10 -2.38 9.84 -19.96
N ASP A 11 -2.16 9.49 -21.24
CA ASP A 11 -2.86 8.38 -21.89
C ASP A 11 -2.53 7.02 -21.27
N LEU A 12 -1.26 6.80 -20.91
CA LEU A 12 -0.82 5.57 -20.23
C LEU A 12 -1.37 5.51 -18.81
N VAL A 13 -1.33 6.63 -18.08
CA VAL A 13 -1.86 6.72 -16.70
C VAL A 13 -3.35 6.39 -16.69
N THR A 14 -4.12 7.06 -17.55
CA THR A 14 -5.58 6.90 -17.60
C THR A 14 -5.98 5.47 -17.94
N ARG A 15 -5.28 4.82 -18.88
CA ARG A 15 -5.57 3.43 -19.28
C ARG A 15 -5.11 2.38 -18.27
N LEU A 16 -3.91 2.55 -17.70
CA LEU A 16 -3.22 1.47 -16.99
C LEU A 16 -3.19 1.65 -15.47
N GLN A 17 -3.27 2.88 -14.97
CA GLN A 17 -3.14 3.17 -13.54
C GLN A 17 -4.49 3.52 -12.89
N THR A 18 -5.57 3.63 -13.66
CA THR A 18 -6.90 3.89 -13.11
C THR A 18 -7.45 2.64 -12.43
N HIS A 19 -7.62 2.71 -11.12
CA HIS A 19 -8.25 1.67 -10.34
C HIS A 19 -9.74 1.58 -10.68
N ARG A 20 -10.20 0.36 -10.98
CA ARG A 20 -11.60 0.02 -11.14
C ARG A 20 -11.95 -1.06 -10.14
N HIS A 21 -13.02 -0.83 -9.39
CA HIS A 21 -13.50 -1.81 -8.43
C HIS A 21 -13.92 -3.10 -9.14
N SER A 22 -13.46 -4.22 -8.62
CA SER A 22 -13.87 -5.57 -9.02
C SER A 22 -14.30 -6.35 -7.78
N ALA A 23 -14.89 -7.54 -7.97
CA ALA A 23 -15.27 -8.41 -6.85
C ALA A 23 -14.12 -8.70 -5.88
N THR A 24 -12.87 -8.73 -6.38
CA THR A 24 -11.67 -8.99 -5.57
C THR A 24 -11.14 -7.76 -4.82
N CYS A 25 -11.69 -6.56 -5.07
CA CYS A 25 -11.36 -5.35 -4.28
C CYS A 25 -11.85 -5.50 -2.85
N TYR A 26 -12.93 -6.23 -2.63
CA TYR A 26 -13.60 -6.28 -1.35
C TYR A 26 -13.09 -7.51 -0.60
N LYS A 27 -12.26 -7.27 0.41
CA LYS A 27 -11.72 -8.35 1.26
C LYS A 27 -12.83 -8.99 2.09
N ASP A 28 -13.78 -8.18 2.54
CA ASP A 28 -15.01 -8.59 3.17
C ASP A 28 -16.17 -8.17 2.24
N ARG A 29 -17.10 -9.08 1.96
CA ARG A 29 -18.26 -8.78 1.12
C ARG A 29 -19.29 -7.90 1.83
N ASN A 30 -19.29 -7.90 3.15
CA ASN A 30 -20.24 -7.13 3.97
C ASN A 30 -19.76 -5.69 4.19
N ASN A 31 -18.44 -5.47 4.13
CA ASN A 31 -17.84 -4.15 4.23
C ASN A 31 -17.33 -3.74 2.84
N HIS A 32 -18.12 -2.95 2.11
CA HIS A 32 -17.80 -2.42 0.78
C HIS A 32 -16.61 -1.44 0.73
N SER A 33 -15.69 -1.51 1.69
CA SER A 33 -14.42 -0.80 1.64
C SER A 33 -13.46 -1.54 0.71
N CYS A 34 -12.88 -0.83 -0.26
CA CYS A 34 -11.87 -1.47 -1.10
C CYS A 34 -10.60 -1.74 -0.28
N ARG A 35 -10.12 -2.99 -0.37
CA ARG A 35 -8.83 -3.51 0.14
C ARG A 35 -7.65 -2.58 -0.11
N PHE A 36 -7.64 -1.92 -1.27
CA PHE A 36 -6.54 -1.07 -1.69
C PHE A 36 -6.64 0.35 -1.14
N GLY A 37 -7.75 0.71 -0.48
CA GLY A 37 -7.98 2.04 0.08
C GLY A 37 -8.31 3.09 -0.99
N PHE A 38 -9.14 2.72 -1.96
CA PHE A 38 -9.73 3.63 -2.94
C PHE A 38 -11.18 3.98 -2.54
N PRO A 39 -11.67 5.20 -2.84
CA PRO A 39 -10.90 6.35 -3.38
C PRO A 39 -9.85 6.87 -2.38
N ARG A 40 -8.72 7.36 -2.91
CA ARG A 40 -7.66 7.98 -2.09
C ARG A 40 -8.10 9.38 -1.63
N PRO A 41 -7.66 9.85 -0.46
CA PRO A 41 -7.99 11.20 -0.01
C PRO A 41 -7.41 12.27 -0.95
N ILE A 42 -8.20 13.32 -1.19
CA ILE A 42 -7.75 14.54 -1.86
C ILE A 42 -6.76 15.25 -0.93
N SER A 43 -5.67 15.77 -1.49
CA SER A 43 -4.67 16.51 -0.72
C SER A 43 -4.02 17.58 -1.60
N ASN A 44 -3.84 18.78 -1.05
CA ASN A 44 -3.18 19.88 -1.75
C ASN A 44 -1.65 19.75 -1.74
N GLU A 45 -1.10 18.89 -0.89
CA GLU A 45 0.33 18.68 -0.75
C GLU A 45 0.67 17.21 -0.49
N SER A 46 1.93 16.85 -0.75
CA SER A 46 2.48 15.56 -0.38
C SER A 46 3.16 15.69 0.98
N LYS A 47 2.74 14.90 1.96
CA LYS A 47 3.30 14.95 3.32
C LYS A 47 3.47 13.56 3.93
N CYS A 48 4.47 13.45 4.80
CA CYS A 48 4.58 12.33 5.73
C CYS A 48 3.69 12.60 6.94
N LEU A 49 3.04 11.55 7.43
CA LEU A 49 2.14 11.57 8.57
C LEU A 49 2.89 11.19 9.85
N GLY A 50 2.45 11.73 10.99
CA GLY A 50 2.90 11.27 12.31
C GLY A 50 2.46 9.84 12.63
N SER A 51 2.85 9.30 13.78
CA SER A 51 2.48 7.93 14.20
C SER A 51 0.96 7.72 14.26
N ASP A 52 0.25 8.65 14.87
CA ASP A 52 -1.19 8.53 15.14
C ASP A 52 -1.99 8.71 13.84
N GLU A 53 -1.60 9.68 13.03
CA GLU A 53 -2.15 9.91 11.69
C GLU A 53 -1.87 8.72 10.76
N THR A 54 -0.69 8.11 10.84
CA THR A 54 -0.34 6.90 10.08
C THR A 54 -1.24 5.74 10.48
N LEU A 55 -1.50 5.55 11.78
CA LEU A 55 -2.39 4.51 12.27
C LEU A 55 -3.82 4.73 11.76
N ALA A 56 -4.32 5.96 11.82
CA ALA A 56 -5.62 6.34 11.27
C ALA A 56 -5.69 6.13 9.74
N ASN A 57 -4.57 6.32 9.03
CA ASN A 57 -4.46 6.10 7.58
C ASN A 57 -4.11 4.65 7.20
N GLN A 58 -4.55 3.67 8.00
CA GLN A 58 -4.35 2.23 7.75
C GLN A 58 -2.86 1.84 7.59
N GLY A 59 -1.97 2.50 8.31
CA GLY A 59 -0.52 2.27 8.25
C GLY A 59 0.19 2.96 7.09
N ARG A 60 -0.51 3.76 6.26
CA ARG A 60 0.12 4.55 5.20
C ARG A 60 0.68 5.84 5.79
N PHE A 61 1.99 5.88 5.97
CA PHE A 61 2.68 7.03 6.56
C PHE A 61 2.86 8.21 5.61
N CYS A 62 2.43 8.10 4.35
CA CYS A 62 2.57 9.15 3.36
C CYS A 62 1.24 9.38 2.65
N VAL A 63 0.87 10.66 2.52
CA VAL A 63 -0.22 11.13 1.67
C VAL A 63 0.40 11.92 0.53
N LEU A 64 -0.01 11.62 -0.69
CA LEU A 64 0.42 12.34 -1.88
C LEU A 64 -0.57 13.43 -2.22
N ARG A 65 -0.08 14.54 -2.79
CA ARG A 65 -0.92 15.55 -3.43
C ARG A 65 -1.80 14.88 -4.50
N ARG A 66 -3.12 15.06 -4.38
CA ARG A 66 -4.13 14.49 -5.29
C ARG A 66 -5.26 15.48 -5.51
N LYS A 67 -5.62 15.71 -6.77
CA LYS A 67 -6.87 16.35 -7.18
C LYS A 67 -8.02 15.34 -7.14
N GLU A 68 -9.26 15.82 -7.23
CA GLU A 68 -10.45 14.97 -7.27
C GLU A 68 -10.41 13.97 -8.44
N SER A 69 -9.92 14.41 -9.61
CA SER A 69 -9.74 13.54 -10.79
C SER A 69 -8.68 12.43 -10.59
N GLU A 70 -7.86 12.52 -9.55
CA GLU A 70 -6.71 11.64 -9.31
C GLU A 70 -6.98 10.63 -8.19
N VAL A 71 -8.15 10.66 -7.52
CA VAL A 71 -8.42 9.82 -6.34
C VAL A 71 -8.44 8.32 -6.66
N MET A 72 -8.67 7.95 -7.91
CA MET A 72 -8.69 6.56 -8.39
C MET A 72 -7.39 6.13 -9.07
N ILE A 73 -6.38 6.99 -9.11
CA ILE A 73 -5.13 6.69 -9.80
C ILE A 73 -4.17 5.98 -8.85
N ASN A 74 -3.64 4.84 -9.28
CA ASN A 74 -2.53 4.18 -8.58
C ASN A 74 -1.29 5.06 -8.57
N ASN A 75 -0.46 4.84 -7.56
CA ASN A 75 0.86 5.46 -7.57
C ASN A 75 1.71 4.78 -8.64
N TYR A 76 2.49 5.56 -9.37
CA TYR A 76 3.36 5.05 -10.42
C TYR A 76 4.70 5.78 -10.43
N ASN A 77 5.68 5.18 -11.09
CA ASN A 77 6.95 5.81 -11.42
C ASN A 77 6.92 6.15 -12.92
N LEU A 78 7.27 7.38 -13.30
CA LEU A 78 7.19 7.86 -14.69
C LEU A 78 8.03 7.00 -15.64
N VAL A 79 9.31 6.79 -15.29
CA VAL A 79 10.26 6.00 -16.09
C VAL A 79 9.80 4.55 -16.21
N LEU A 80 9.35 3.94 -15.11
CA LEU A 80 8.85 2.57 -15.16
C LEU A 80 7.55 2.48 -15.95
N LEU A 81 6.66 3.47 -15.88
CA LEU A 81 5.41 3.44 -16.66
C LEU A 81 5.67 3.47 -18.16
N GLU A 82 6.61 4.32 -18.58
CA GLU A 82 7.00 4.47 -19.97
C GLU A 82 7.61 3.18 -20.53
N LEU A 83 8.51 2.56 -19.78
CA LEU A 83 9.21 1.34 -20.19
C LEU A 83 8.34 0.08 -20.06
N TRP A 84 7.58 -0.04 -18.97
CA TRP A 84 6.85 -1.27 -18.61
C TRP A 84 5.42 -1.29 -19.15
N GLN A 85 4.76 -0.14 -19.25
CA GLN A 85 3.40 0.01 -19.76
C GLN A 85 2.36 -0.96 -19.15
N ALA A 86 2.41 -1.14 -17.83
CA ALA A 86 1.41 -1.90 -17.10
C ALA A 86 1.08 -1.24 -15.75
N ASN A 87 -0.01 -1.70 -15.15
CA ASN A 87 -0.44 -1.25 -13.83
C ASN A 87 0.66 -1.46 -12.77
N MET A 88 0.94 -0.41 -11.99
CA MET A 88 1.85 -0.45 -10.86
C MET A 88 1.07 -0.23 -9.57
N ASP A 89 1.33 -1.05 -8.56
CA ASP A 89 0.84 -0.83 -7.18
C ASP A 89 2.05 -0.59 -6.28
N ILE A 90 2.70 0.57 -6.47
CA ILE A 90 3.87 0.96 -5.69
C ILE A 90 3.46 1.82 -4.49
N GLN A 91 4.04 1.57 -3.33
CA GLN A 91 3.74 2.31 -2.10
C GLN A 91 5.04 2.73 -1.43
N PRO A 92 5.15 3.97 -0.91
CA PRO A 92 6.33 4.37 -0.14
C PRO A 92 6.50 3.42 1.04
N CYS A 93 7.74 3.07 1.36
CA CYS A 93 8.08 2.31 2.57
C CYS A 93 9.07 3.13 3.40
N GLY A 94 8.67 3.48 4.62
CA GLY A 94 9.44 4.34 5.51
C GLY A 94 10.13 3.60 6.65
N ASN A 95 10.10 2.26 6.65
CA ASN A 95 10.60 1.45 7.74
C ASN A 95 11.36 0.23 7.20
N VAL A 96 12.64 0.10 7.54
CA VAL A 96 13.51 -1.00 7.12
C VAL A 96 12.99 -2.36 7.58
N THR A 97 12.39 -2.45 8.77
CA THR A 97 11.77 -3.66 9.28
C THR A 97 10.53 -4.04 8.46
N ALA A 98 9.76 -3.05 7.99
CA ALA A 98 8.62 -3.29 7.12
C ALA A 98 9.07 -3.83 5.74
N VAL A 99 10.19 -3.31 5.20
CA VAL A 99 10.80 -3.85 3.97
C VAL A 99 11.26 -5.29 4.18
N ALA A 100 12.05 -5.56 5.22
CA ALA A 100 12.56 -6.90 5.51
C ALA A 100 11.42 -7.91 5.70
N TYR A 101 10.40 -7.55 6.48
CA TYR A 101 9.20 -8.38 6.66
C TYR A 101 8.46 -8.63 5.34
N TYR A 102 8.33 -7.59 4.49
CA TYR A 102 7.69 -7.74 3.19
C TYR A 102 8.45 -8.72 2.30
N ILE A 103 9.78 -8.57 2.19
CA ILE A 103 10.64 -9.48 1.43
C ILE A 103 10.50 -10.90 1.96
N ALA A 104 10.65 -11.10 3.27
CA ALA A 104 10.55 -12.42 3.89
C ALA A 104 9.19 -13.07 3.63
N LYS A 105 8.08 -12.33 3.80
CA LYS A 105 6.72 -12.80 3.56
C LYS A 105 6.51 -13.29 2.13
N TYR A 106 7.09 -12.61 1.14
CA TYR A 106 6.94 -13.00 -0.27
C TYR A 106 7.91 -14.10 -0.67
N ALA A 107 9.13 -14.09 -0.13
CA ALA A 107 10.08 -15.20 -0.30
C ALA A 107 9.48 -16.50 0.24
N SER A 108 8.80 -16.45 1.40
CA SER A 108 8.16 -17.61 2.01
C SER A 108 6.76 -17.92 1.46
N LYS A 109 6.28 -17.22 0.43
CA LYS A 109 4.89 -17.36 -0.04
C LYS A 109 4.60 -18.73 -0.68
N CYS A 110 5.63 -19.34 -1.26
CA CYS A 110 5.54 -20.67 -1.89
C CYS A 110 5.86 -21.80 -0.92
N GLU A 111 6.29 -21.48 0.31
CA GLU A 111 6.53 -22.48 1.34
C GLU A 111 5.18 -23.07 1.80
N PRO A 112 5.15 -24.36 2.20
CA PRO A 112 3.98 -24.96 2.79
C PRO A 112 3.44 -24.11 3.95
N ASN A 113 2.10 -24.02 4.05
CA ASN A 113 1.39 -23.10 4.97
C ASN A 113 1.85 -23.18 6.45
N ASP A 114 2.50 -24.27 6.87
CA ASP A 114 3.06 -24.42 8.21
C ASP A 114 4.09 -23.34 8.55
N CYS A 115 4.89 -22.84 7.59
CA CYS A 115 5.96 -21.88 7.91
C CYS A 115 5.41 -20.46 8.15
N GLY A 116 4.42 -20.03 7.35
CA GLY A 116 3.82 -18.70 7.47
C GLY A 116 3.03 -18.48 8.77
N ASP A 117 2.37 -19.53 9.26
CA ASP A 117 1.63 -19.48 10.52
C ASP A 117 2.56 -19.58 11.73
N VAL A 118 3.65 -20.36 11.65
CA VAL A 118 4.71 -20.36 12.67
C VAL A 118 5.36 -18.98 12.79
N VAL A 119 5.71 -18.31 11.67
CA VAL A 119 6.27 -16.95 11.71
C VAL A 119 5.28 -15.96 12.34
N ARG A 120 3.99 -16.08 12.01
CA ARG A 120 2.93 -15.23 12.59
C ARG A 120 2.80 -15.44 14.11
N GLU A 121 2.83 -16.69 14.56
CA GLU A 121 2.76 -17.06 15.96
C GLU A 121 4.00 -16.57 16.74
N VAL A 122 5.20 -16.72 16.19
CA VAL A 122 6.45 -16.23 16.78
C VAL A 122 6.43 -14.71 16.91
N VAL A 123 6.01 -13.98 15.86
CA VAL A 123 5.87 -12.51 15.90
C VAL A 123 4.84 -12.08 16.95
N GLN A 124 3.72 -12.79 17.10
CA GLN A 124 2.73 -12.52 18.13
C GLN A 124 3.28 -12.78 19.55
N LYS A 125 4.01 -13.88 19.75
CA LYS A 125 4.66 -14.21 21.03
C LYS A 125 5.73 -13.18 21.41
N ALA A 126 6.53 -12.71 20.45
CA ALA A 126 7.53 -11.67 20.68
C ALA A 126 6.91 -10.31 21.06
N LYS A 127 5.80 -9.93 20.41
CA LYS A 127 5.05 -8.71 20.76
C LYS A 127 4.43 -8.77 22.16
N ARG A 128 3.99 -9.95 22.62
CA ARG A 128 3.49 -10.13 23.99
C ARG A 128 4.61 -9.99 25.01
N HIS A 129 5.76 -10.62 24.78
CA HIS A 129 6.91 -10.53 25.69
C HIS A 129 7.52 -9.13 25.75
N SER A 130 7.50 -8.35 24.65
CA SER A 130 7.98 -6.97 24.67
C SER A 130 7.15 -6.04 25.59
N ASN A 131 5.91 -6.41 25.94
CA ASN A 131 5.08 -5.69 26.90
C ASN A 131 5.33 -6.12 28.35
N ASP A 132 6.06 -7.22 28.57
CA ASP A 132 6.42 -7.71 29.91
C ASP A 132 7.82 -7.26 30.35
N VAL A 133 8.61 -6.61 29.48
CA VAL A 133 9.94 -6.08 29.82
C VAL A 133 9.86 -4.79 30.68
N TRP A 134 8.68 -4.22 30.85
CA TRP A 134 8.43 -3.03 31.69
C TRP A 134 7.43 -3.29 32.83
N LYS A 135 7.48 -4.49 33.43
CA LYS A 135 6.88 -4.75 34.75
C LYS A 135 7.94 -5.18 35.75
#